data_AF-A0A4S4M627-F1
#
_entry.id   AF-A0A4S4M627-F1
#
_cell.length_a   1.000
_cell.length_b   1.000
_cell.length_c   1.000
_cell.angle_alpha   90.00
_cell.angle_beta   90.00
_cell.angle_gamma   90.00
#
_symmetry.space_group_name_H-M   'P 1'
#
loop_
_entity.id
_entity.type
_entity.pdbx_description
1 polymer ?
#
loop_
_entity_poly.entity_id
_entity_poly.type
_entity_poly.pdbx_seq_one_letter_code
_entity_poly.pdbx_strand_id
1 'polypeptide(L)'
;MYFCTLLLFTLAFAVVVSGMPTWQGFSSRESMGSLVPGAAAIEAMGLPWERPYYLSVTAPRGLPGNATITYMPEPPLFFVNHDQLFQYTNDSHILNVNVVNTTASNEDPMPYKIVLGNKRAGLLDTVWRWRGILLHFDHGGQTNQGLYYSCLNKAGIWNVYMFLQPTPTPDGCNIVTMSSFAHLELVEQKAS
;
A
#
# COMPACT_ATOMS: atom_id res chain seq x y z
N MET A 1 -31.74 23.91 -46.00
CA MET A 1 -31.81 22.60 -45.32
C MET A 1 -30.44 22.01 -45.00
N TYR A 2 -29.46 22.04 -45.92
CA TYR A 2 -28.10 21.48 -45.70
C TYR A 2 -27.29 22.13 -44.56
N PHE A 3 -27.52 23.40 -44.26
CA PHE A 3 -26.77 24.12 -43.23
C PHE A 3 -27.14 23.67 -41.80
N CYS A 4 -28.43 23.44 -41.51
CA CYS A 4 -28.88 22.92 -40.22
C CYS A 4 -28.39 21.49 -39.98
N THR A 5 -28.40 20.63 -41.01
CA THR A 5 -27.92 19.25 -40.87
C THR A 5 -26.42 19.19 -40.60
N LEU A 6 -25.63 20.09 -41.19
CA LEU A 6 -24.18 20.14 -40.98
C LEU A 6 -23.84 20.68 -39.57
N LEU A 7 -24.59 21.67 -39.08
CA LEU A 7 -24.44 22.23 -37.74
C LEU A 7 -24.80 21.23 -36.64
N LEU A 8 -25.86 20.44 -36.84
CA LEU A 8 -26.25 19.39 -35.88
C LEU A 8 -25.21 18.26 -35.83
N PHE A 9 -24.59 17.94 -36.96
CA PHE A 9 -23.55 16.91 -37.03
C PHE A 9 -22.25 17.34 -36.33
N THR A 10 -21.85 18.61 -36.46
CA THR A 10 -20.66 19.15 -35.76
C THR A 10 -20.88 19.29 -34.26
N LEU A 11 -22.08 19.71 -33.83
CA LEU A 11 -22.45 19.75 -32.41
C LEU A 11 -22.48 18.35 -31.78
N ALA A 12 -22.96 17.33 -32.50
CA ALA A 12 -22.95 15.95 -32.01
C ALA A 12 -21.53 15.42 -31.80
N PHE A 13 -20.59 15.73 -32.71
CA PHE A 13 -19.18 15.35 -32.55
C PHE A 13 -18.50 16.05 -31.36
N ALA A 14 -18.82 17.32 -31.10
CA ALA A 14 -18.24 18.06 -29.97
C ALA A 14 -18.62 17.46 -28.61
N VAL A 15 -19.85 16.93 -28.46
CA VAL A 15 -20.30 16.29 -27.21
C VAL A 15 -19.58 14.95 -26.98
N VAL A 16 -19.29 14.18 -28.04
CA VAL A 16 -18.54 12.92 -27.92
C VAL A 16 -17.11 13.15 -27.42
N VAL A 17 -16.46 14.25 -27.81
CA VAL A 17 -15.11 14.58 -27.35
C VAL A 17 -15.09 15.00 -25.87
N SER A 18 -16.15 15.66 -25.37
CA SER A 18 -16.27 15.98 -23.93
C SER A 18 -16.72 14.81 -23.05
N GLY A 19 -17.25 13.75 -23.67
CA GLY A 19 -17.74 12.55 -22.98
C GLY A 19 -16.72 11.42 -22.88
N MET A 20 -15.60 11.51 -23.60
CA MET A 20 -14.49 10.58 -23.40
C MET A 20 -13.70 11.01 -22.15
N PRO A 21 -13.64 10.19 -21.09
CA PRO A 21 -12.70 10.47 -20.00
C PRO A 21 -11.31 10.57 -20.62
N THR A 22 -10.68 11.73 -20.50
CA THR A 22 -9.32 11.93 -20.97
C THR A 22 -8.41 11.09 -20.08
N TRP A 23 -8.09 9.88 -20.52
CA TRP A 23 -7.10 8.98 -19.89
C TRP A 23 -5.66 9.51 -19.97
N GLN A 24 -5.47 10.82 -20.14
CA GLN A 24 -4.19 11.52 -20.07
C GLN A 24 -3.71 11.55 -18.61
N GLY A 25 -3.19 10.42 -18.15
CA GLY A 25 -2.66 10.25 -16.79
C GLY A 25 -2.72 8.81 -16.27
N PHE A 26 -3.43 7.90 -16.96
CA PHE A 26 -3.55 6.50 -16.52
C PHE A 26 -2.44 5.59 -17.07
N SER A 27 -1.69 6.05 -18.07
CA SER A 27 -0.63 5.27 -18.73
C SER A 27 0.73 5.34 -18.03
N SER A 28 0.80 5.73 -16.75
CA SER A 28 2.06 5.81 -16.01
C SER A 28 2.09 4.93 -14.76
N ARG A 29 1.56 3.70 -14.83
CA ARG A 29 1.90 2.62 -13.88
C ARG A 29 2.07 1.32 -14.64
N GLU A 30 3.30 1.04 -15.04
CA GLU A 30 3.72 -0.29 -15.48
C GLU A 30 3.58 -1.27 -14.30
N SER A 31 2.46 -1.98 -14.23
CA SER A 31 2.36 -3.21 -13.44
C SER A 31 1.61 -4.29 -14.20
N MET A 32 1.85 -4.38 -15.52
CA MET A 32 1.44 -5.56 -16.31
C MET A 32 2.31 -6.81 -16.05
N GLY A 33 3.28 -6.73 -15.12
CA GLY A 33 4.25 -7.79 -14.85
C GLY A 33 3.99 -8.64 -13.61
N SER A 34 2.90 -8.42 -12.86
CA SER A 34 2.62 -9.26 -11.70
C SER A 34 1.84 -10.51 -12.10
N LEU A 35 2.45 -11.69 -11.91
CA LEU A 35 1.79 -13.00 -12.02
C LEU A 35 0.72 -13.22 -10.94
N VAL A 36 0.72 -12.39 -9.88
CA VAL A 36 -0.27 -12.44 -8.81
C VAL A 36 -1.26 -11.28 -8.99
N PRO A 37 -2.55 -11.56 -9.28
CA PRO A 37 -3.57 -10.54 -9.40
C PRO A 37 -3.61 -9.65 -8.15
N GLY A 38 -3.54 -8.33 -8.35
CA GLY A 38 -3.60 -7.34 -7.27
C GLY A 38 -2.31 -7.16 -6.47
N ALA A 39 -1.21 -7.82 -6.86
CA ALA A 39 0.08 -7.50 -6.26
C ALA A 39 0.67 -6.23 -6.87
N ALA A 40 1.06 -5.31 -6.00
CA ALA A 40 1.60 -4.01 -6.38
C ALA A 40 2.54 -3.45 -5.33
N ALA A 41 3.34 -2.47 -5.74
CA ALA A 41 4.13 -1.70 -4.80
C ALA A 41 3.21 -0.91 -3.86
N ILE A 42 3.61 -0.85 -2.59
CA ILE A 42 2.94 -0.05 -1.57
C ILE A 42 3.76 1.20 -1.33
N GLU A 43 3.21 2.33 -1.73
CA GLU A 43 3.83 3.65 -1.64
C GLU A 43 3.48 4.30 -0.30
N ALA A 44 4.51 4.76 0.41
CA ALA A 44 4.37 5.49 1.68
C ALA A 44 4.23 6.99 1.40
N MET A 45 3.06 7.55 1.71
CA MET A 45 2.74 8.97 1.55
C MET A 45 2.81 9.70 2.90
N GLY A 46 2.97 11.03 2.87
CA GLY A 46 3.05 11.89 4.07
C GLY A 46 4.47 12.24 4.50
N LEU A 47 5.47 11.75 3.77
CA LEU A 47 6.88 12.04 4.02
C LEU A 47 7.30 13.32 3.30
N PRO A 48 8.20 14.13 3.88
CA PRO A 48 8.63 15.42 3.32
C PRO A 48 9.63 15.28 2.16
N TRP A 49 9.62 14.15 1.45
CA TRP A 49 10.62 13.80 0.44
C TRP A 49 10.05 13.99 -0.97
N GLU A 50 10.87 14.52 -1.90
CA GLU A 50 10.47 14.79 -3.29
C GLU A 50 10.35 13.53 -4.17
N ARG A 51 10.58 12.35 -3.62
CA ARG A 51 10.61 11.07 -4.34
C ARG A 51 9.69 10.06 -3.65
N PRO A 52 9.14 9.08 -4.40
CA PRO A 52 8.29 8.06 -3.81
C PRO A 52 9.13 7.09 -2.97
N TYR A 53 8.66 6.80 -1.76
CA TYR A 53 9.23 5.77 -0.88
C TYR A 53 8.25 4.63 -0.78
N TYR A 54 8.78 3.41 -0.63
CA TYR A 54 7.96 2.20 -0.66
C TYR A 54 8.15 1.38 0.61
N LEU A 55 7.11 0.64 0.97
CA LEU A 55 7.21 -0.41 1.97
C LEU A 55 8.20 -1.46 1.46
N SER A 56 9.18 -1.79 2.28
CA SER A 56 10.21 -2.77 1.98
C SER A 56 10.66 -3.48 3.25
N VAL A 57 11.70 -4.29 3.14
CA VAL A 57 12.28 -5.06 4.24
C VAL A 57 13.73 -4.65 4.41
N THR A 58 14.21 -4.59 5.65
CA THR A 58 15.62 -4.30 5.94
C THR A 58 16.57 -5.42 5.48
N ALA A 59 16.06 -6.65 5.37
CA ALA A 59 16.79 -7.83 4.93
C ALA A 59 16.88 -7.92 3.40
N PRO A 60 17.85 -8.69 2.86
CA PRO A 60 17.91 -8.99 1.44
C PRO A 60 16.63 -9.63 0.90
N ARG A 61 16.39 -9.47 -0.40
CA ARG A 61 15.18 -9.98 -1.08
C ARG A 61 14.98 -11.47 -0.80
N GLY A 62 13.79 -11.82 -0.32
CA GLY A 62 13.38 -13.19 0.01
C GLY A 62 13.72 -13.65 1.42
N LEU A 63 14.42 -12.83 2.21
CA LEU A 63 14.69 -13.13 3.61
C LEU A 63 13.72 -12.40 4.54
N PRO A 64 13.31 -13.03 5.65
CA PRO A 64 12.60 -12.38 6.74
C PRO A 64 13.35 -11.16 7.29
N GLY A 65 12.60 -10.16 7.74
CA GLY A 65 13.18 -8.96 8.33
C GLY A 65 12.12 -7.97 8.78
N ASN A 66 12.55 -6.87 9.38
CA ASN A 66 11.64 -5.81 9.78
C ASN A 66 11.17 -5.03 8.56
N ALA A 67 9.91 -4.60 8.57
CA ALA A 67 9.41 -3.70 7.56
C ALA A 67 10.05 -2.32 7.73
N THR A 68 10.44 -1.70 6.62
CA THR A 68 11.01 -0.37 6.57
C THR A 68 10.43 0.41 5.40
N ILE A 69 10.64 1.72 5.38
CA ILE A 69 10.23 2.59 4.28
C ILE A 69 11.48 3.18 3.66
N THR A 70 11.73 2.84 2.40
CA THR A 70 12.95 3.25 1.71
C THR A 70 12.67 3.57 0.25
N TYR A 71 13.52 4.41 -0.33
CA TYR A 71 13.54 4.62 -1.76
C TYR A 71 14.13 3.38 -2.43
N MET A 72 13.38 2.79 -3.35
CA MET A 72 13.82 1.63 -4.13
C MET A 72 13.34 1.80 -5.57
N PRO A 73 14.25 1.75 -6.57
CA PRO A 73 13.87 1.89 -7.97
C PRO A 73 12.97 0.74 -8.44
N GLU A 74 13.17 -0.46 -7.89
CA GLU A 74 12.35 -1.65 -8.13
C GLU A 74 11.68 -2.09 -6.83
N PRO A 75 10.55 -1.47 -6.45
CA PRO A 75 9.91 -1.76 -5.17
C PRO A 75 9.33 -3.18 -5.13
N PRO A 76 9.35 -3.86 -3.97
CA PRO A 76 8.73 -5.16 -3.82
C PRO A 76 7.21 -5.06 -3.95
N LEU A 77 6.61 -6.12 -4.49
CA LEU A 77 5.18 -6.20 -4.70
C LEU A 77 4.51 -6.86 -3.51
N PHE A 78 3.34 -6.35 -3.12
CA PHE A 78 2.53 -6.86 -2.03
C PHE A 78 1.10 -7.05 -2.48
N PHE A 79 0.42 -8.04 -1.90
CA PHE A 79 -0.98 -8.31 -2.14
C PHE A 79 -1.68 -8.76 -0.86
N VAL A 80 -2.98 -8.49 -0.80
CA VAL A 80 -3.85 -8.99 0.26
C VAL A 80 -4.60 -10.21 -0.26
N ASN A 81 -4.57 -11.30 0.50
CA ASN A 81 -5.30 -12.52 0.20
C ASN A 81 -5.86 -13.12 1.50
N HIS A 82 -7.17 -13.39 1.55
CA HIS A 82 -7.87 -13.88 2.74
C HIS A 82 -7.50 -13.10 4.02
N ASP A 83 -7.69 -11.79 3.98
CA ASP A 83 -7.44 -10.87 5.12
C ASP A 83 -5.98 -10.82 5.60
N GLN A 84 -5.04 -11.38 4.83
CA GLN A 84 -3.62 -11.42 5.15
C GLN A 84 -2.82 -10.70 4.06
N LEU A 85 -1.86 -9.87 4.48
CA LEU A 85 -0.93 -9.20 3.59
C LEU A 85 0.33 -10.07 3.38
N PHE A 86 0.76 -10.16 2.13
CA PHE A 86 1.94 -10.90 1.71
C PHE A 86 2.85 -10.04 0.86
N GLN A 87 4.16 -10.30 0.93
CA GLN A 87 5.14 -9.81 -0.03
C GLN A 87 5.44 -10.91 -1.03
N TYR A 88 5.28 -10.60 -2.30
CA TYR A 88 5.71 -11.44 -3.41
C TYR A 88 7.23 -11.32 -3.59
N THR A 89 7.94 -12.45 -3.50
CA THR A 89 9.38 -12.50 -3.77
C THR A 89 9.66 -13.15 -5.12
N ASN A 90 9.12 -14.36 -5.32
CA ASN A 90 9.20 -15.18 -6.52
C ASN A 90 8.05 -16.21 -6.53
N ASP A 91 7.99 -17.09 -7.55
CA ASP A 91 6.92 -18.08 -7.73
C ASP A 91 6.84 -19.14 -6.61
N SER A 92 7.95 -19.39 -5.91
CA SER A 92 8.05 -20.44 -4.89
C SER A 92 8.09 -19.93 -3.45
N HIS A 93 8.19 -18.62 -3.26
CA HIS A 93 8.46 -18.00 -1.97
C HIS A 93 7.70 -16.68 -1.83
N ILE A 94 6.83 -16.65 -0.82
CA ILE A 94 6.09 -15.48 -0.38
C ILE A 94 6.39 -15.24 1.10
N LEU A 95 6.53 -13.97 1.49
CA LEU A 95 6.71 -13.60 2.88
C LEU A 95 5.37 -13.13 3.45
N ASN A 96 5.07 -13.58 4.67
CA ASN A 96 3.91 -13.16 5.43
C ASN A 96 4.23 -11.82 6.11
N VAL A 97 3.37 -10.82 5.93
CA VAL A 97 3.47 -9.56 6.68
C VAL A 97 2.75 -9.72 8.01
N ASN A 98 3.53 -9.80 9.07
CA ASN A 98 3.07 -10.01 10.43
C ASN A 98 3.10 -8.70 11.22
N VAL A 99 2.17 -8.56 12.17
CA VAL A 99 2.21 -7.49 13.17
C VAL A 99 2.57 -8.11 14.51
N VAL A 100 3.68 -7.68 15.09
CA VAL A 100 4.16 -8.20 16.37
C VAL A 100 3.92 -7.17 17.47
N ASN A 101 3.56 -7.66 18.65
CA ASN A 101 3.45 -6.84 19.85
C ASN A 101 4.85 -6.55 20.39
N THR A 102 5.18 -5.28 20.52
CA THR A 102 6.46 -4.75 21.02
C THR A 102 6.32 -3.96 22.32
N THR A 103 5.19 -4.05 23.02
CA THR A 103 4.99 -3.35 24.31
C THR A 103 5.99 -3.75 25.38
N ALA A 104 6.51 -4.98 25.33
CA ALA A 104 7.55 -5.47 26.24
C ALA A 104 8.98 -5.19 25.72
N SER A 105 9.12 -4.64 24.51
CA SER A 105 10.43 -4.32 23.93
C SER A 105 10.95 -3.03 24.55
N ASN A 106 12.18 -3.08 25.06
CA ASN A 106 12.88 -1.88 25.49
C ASN A 106 13.45 -1.08 24.31
N GLU A 107 13.47 -1.63 23.09
CA GLU A 107 14.09 -1.02 21.92
C GLU A 107 13.11 -0.27 21.03
N ASP A 108 11.86 -0.70 21.00
CA ASP A 108 10.85 -0.19 20.08
C ASP A 108 10.10 1.00 20.71
N PRO A 109 9.88 2.11 19.98
CA PRO A 109 9.20 3.29 20.50
C PRO A 109 7.67 3.13 20.56
N MET A 110 7.12 2.06 20.00
CA MET A 110 5.70 1.88 19.73
C MET A 110 5.23 0.45 20.01
N PRO A 111 3.93 0.23 20.30
CA PRO A 111 3.41 -1.05 20.79
C PRO A 111 3.26 -2.12 19.71
N TYR A 112 3.16 -1.74 18.43
CA TYR A 112 3.03 -2.68 17.32
C TYR A 112 4.02 -2.37 16.21
N LYS A 113 4.70 -3.40 15.73
CA LYS A 113 5.70 -3.33 14.65
C LYS A 113 5.34 -4.29 13.53
N ILE A 114 5.59 -3.89 12.29
CA ILE A 114 5.42 -4.74 11.11
C ILE A 114 6.72 -5.51 10.83
N VAL A 115 6.62 -6.83 10.68
CA VAL A 115 7.74 -7.73 10.41
C VAL A 115 7.34 -8.73 9.36
N LEU A 116 8.24 -9.06 8.45
CA LEU A 116 8.02 -10.07 7.43
C LEU A 116 8.70 -11.38 7.80
N GLY A 117 7.98 -12.49 7.60
CA GLY A 117 8.47 -13.81 7.95
C GLY A 117 7.99 -14.91 7.02
N ASN A 118 8.63 -16.08 7.11
CA ASN A 118 8.30 -17.24 6.29
C ASN A 118 6.96 -17.88 6.68
N LYS A 119 6.43 -17.55 7.86
CA LYS A 119 5.17 -18.08 8.40
C LYS A 119 4.38 -16.95 9.04
N ARG A 120 3.07 -17.13 9.11
CA ARG A 120 2.19 -16.26 9.90
C ARG A 120 2.59 -16.33 11.38
N ALA A 121 2.75 -15.17 12.00
CA ALA A 121 3.16 -15.01 13.39
C ALA A 121 2.67 -13.67 13.96
N GLY A 122 2.90 -13.43 15.24
CA GLY A 122 2.51 -12.18 15.90
C GLY A 122 1.05 -12.21 16.38
N LEU A 123 0.33 -11.11 16.16
CA LEU A 123 -1.06 -10.98 16.56
C LEU A 123 -1.95 -11.99 15.81
N LEU A 124 -2.92 -12.54 16.53
CA LEU A 124 -4.01 -13.35 15.98
C LEU A 124 -5.20 -12.45 15.63
N ASP A 125 -6.17 -12.97 14.87
CA ASP A 125 -7.41 -12.24 14.51
C ASP A 125 -7.14 -10.86 13.87
N THR A 126 -6.22 -10.86 12.92
CA THR A 126 -5.80 -9.68 12.16
C THR A 126 -6.47 -9.66 10.79
N VAL A 127 -6.87 -8.48 10.34
CA VAL A 127 -7.42 -8.27 9.00
C VAL A 127 -6.66 -7.15 8.30
N TRP A 128 -6.03 -7.50 7.19
CA TRP A 128 -5.48 -6.55 6.23
C TRP A 128 -6.50 -6.32 5.12
N ARG A 129 -6.79 -5.06 4.79
CA ARG A 129 -7.70 -4.74 3.69
C ARG A 129 -7.41 -3.38 3.09
N TRP A 130 -7.76 -3.25 1.82
CA TRP A 130 -7.77 -1.97 1.12
C TRP A 130 -9.09 -1.23 1.37
N ARG A 131 -9.04 0.09 1.63
CA ARG A 131 -10.19 0.99 1.64
C ARG A 131 -9.88 2.21 0.77
N GLY A 132 -10.54 2.31 -0.39
CA GLY A 132 -10.04 3.19 -1.45
C GLY A 132 -8.59 2.78 -1.77
N ILE A 133 -7.67 3.72 -1.94
CA ILE A 133 -6.25 3.41 -2.19
C ILE A 133 -5.43 3.06 -0.93
N LEU A 134 -6.02 3.17 0.26
CA LEU A 134 -5.28 3.07 1.53
C LEU A 134 -5.32 1.65 2.10
N LEU A 135 -4.17 1.19 2.59
CA LEU A 135 -4.06 -0.06 3.32
C LEU A 135 -4.49 0.16 4.77
N HIS A 136 -5.39 -0.67 5.25
CA HIS A 136 -5.85 -0.70 6.64
C HIS A 136 -5.45 -2.01 7.31
N PHE A 137 -5.22 -1.90 8.61
CA PHE A 137 -5.02 -3.03 9.51
C PHE A 137 -6.04 -2.97 10.63
N ASP A 138 -6.76 -4.06 10.84
CA ASP A 138 -7.72 -4.22 11.92
C ASP A 138 -7.33 -5.39 12.84
N HIS A 139 -7.56 -5.23 14.13
CA HIS A 139 -7.34 -6.26 15.15
C HIS A 139 -8.33 -6.08 16.30
N GLY A 140 -9.06 -7.14 16.66
CA GLY A 140 -9.98 -7.12 17.81
C GLY A 140 -11.05 -6.03 17.75
N GLY A 141 -11.53 -5.68 16.55
CA GLY A 141 -12.50 -4.60 16.33
C GLY A 141 -11.92 -3.18 16.34
N GLN A 142 -10.62 -3.03 16.61
CA GLN A 142 -9.89 -1.77 16.46
C GLN A 142 -9.22 -1.69 15.10
N THR A 143 -8.92 -0.48 14.64
CA THR A 143 -8.34 -0.20 13.33
C THR A 143 -7.24 0.83 13.46
N ASN A 144 -6.15 0.68 12.70
CA ASN A 144 -5.11 1.71 12.62
C ASN A 144 -5.55 2.94 11.81
N GLN A 145 -6.77 2.95 11.27
CA GLN A 145 -7.30 4.03 10.42
C GLN A 145 -6.45 4.31 9.16
N GLY A 146 -5.63 3.34 8.74
CA GLY A 146 -4.69 3.49 7.62
C GLY A 146 -3.44 4.31 7.95
N LEU A 147 -3.22 4.61 9.24
CA LEU A 147 -2.06 5.35 9.72
C LEU A 147 -0.95 4.39 10.16
N TYR A 148 0.25 4.71 9.72
CA TYR A 148 1.48 4.01 10.04
C TYR A 148 2.54 5.03 10.45
N TYR A 149 3.61 4.54 11.07
CA TYR A 149 4.67 5.39 11.59
C TYR A 149 6.01 4.82 11.17
N SER A 150 6.81 5.62 10.50
CA SER A 150 8.22 5.32 10.26
C SER A 150 9.03 5.90 11.40
N CYS A 151 9.67 5.06 12.19
CA CYS A 151 10.45 5.49 13.36
C CYS A 151 11.79 4.77 13.42
N LEU A 152 12.77 5.44 14.02
CA LEU A 152 14.00 4.79 14.48
C LEU A 152 13.71 4.04 15.79
N ASN A 153 14.16 2.80 15.89
CA ASN A 153 14.26 2.14 17.18
C ASN A 153 15.47 2.70 17.97
N LYS A 154 15.65 2.28 19.23
CA LYS A 154 16.81 2.69 20.04
C LYS A 154 18.17 2.29 19.46
N ALA A 155 18.20 1.31 18.57
CA ALA A 155 19.40 0.90 17.83
C ALA A 155 19.67 1.76 16.57
N GLY A 156 18.84 2.77 16.29
CA GLY A 156 19.00 3.63 15.11
C GLY A 156 18.57 2.98 13.79
N ILE A 157 17.72 1.95 13.84
CA ILE A 157 17.20 1.25 12.66
C ILE A 157 15.76 1.73 12.40
N TRP A 158 15.50 2.15 11.16
CA TRP A 158 14.16 2.52 10.69
C TRP A 158 13.27 1.30 10.56
N ASN A 159 12.15 1.28 11.30
CA ASN A 159 11.11 0.28 11.15
C ASN A 159 9.73 0.94 11.00
N VAL A 160 8.76 0.15 10.56
CA VAL A 160 7.36 0.56 10.47
C VAL A 160 6.56 0.07 11.66
N TYR A 161 5.86 1.00 12.28
CA TYR A 161 5.03 0.81 13.45
C TYR A 161 3.59 1.27 13.20
N MET A 162 2.69 0.91 14.12
CA MET A 162 1.30 1.37 14.10
C MET A 162 0.71 1.48 15.51
N PHE A 163 -0.39 2.22 15.63
CA PHE A 163 -1.29 2.17 16.77
C PHE A 163 -2.67 1.70 16.30
N LEU A 164 -3.38 0.97 17.16
CA LEU A 164 -4.79 0.62 16.95
C LEU A 164 -5.75 1.66 17.52
N GLN A 165 -5.22 2.57 18.35
CA GLN A 165 -5.94 3.69 18.94
C GLN A 165 -5.22 4.98 18.56
N PRO A 166 -5.92 6.03 18.10
CA PRO A 166 -5.29 7.30 17.75
C PRO A 166 -4.53 7.88 18.96
N THR A 167 -3.24 8.11 18.76
CA THR A 167 -2.35 8.76 19.74
C THR A 167 -1.54 9.85 19.04
N PRO A 168 -1.05 10.86 19.78
CA PRO A 168 -0.09 11.81 19.24
C PRO A 168 1.13 11.10 18.66
N THR A 169 1.60 11.58 17.51
CA THR A 169 2.82 11.05 16.87
C THR A 169 4.00 11.15 17.84
N PRO A 170 4.71 10.05 18.14
CA PRO A 170 5.89 10.10 19.01
C PRO A 170 7.00 10.97 18.41
N ASP A 171 7.81 11.57 19.28
CA ASP A 171 8.93 12.41 18.84
C ASP A 171 9.90 11.61 17.95
N GLY A 172 10.29 12.22 16.82
CA GLY A 172 11.21 11.60 15.85
C GLY A 172 10.59 10.56 14.92
N CYS A 173 9.27 10.34 14.99
CA CYS A 173 8.55 9.49 14.05
C CYS A 173 7.88 10.31 12.94
N ASN A 174 7.84 9.74 11.74
CA ASN A 174 7.06 10.29 10.63
C ASN A 174 5.74 9.52 10.49
N ILE A 175 4.62 10.24 10.49
CA ILE A 175 3.31 9.66 10.18
C ILE A 175 3.22 9.44 8.67
N VAL A 176 2.77 8.25 8.27
CA VAL A 176 2.66 7.87 6.87
C VAL A 176 1.38 7.09 6.61
N THR A 177 0.89 7.17 5.39
CA THR A 177 -0.19 6.30 4.90
C THR A 177 0.37 5.37 3.83
N MET A 178 -0.08 4.12 3.83
CA MET A 178 0.32 3.14 2.83
C MET A 178 -0.71 3.08 1.72
N SER A 179 -0.29 3.35 0.50
CA SER A 179 -1.17 3.50 -0.65
C SER A 179 -0.78 2.60 -1.82
N SER A 180 -1.79 2.12 -2.56
CA SER A 180 -1.60 1.46 -3.85
C SER A 180 -2.82 1.69 -4.74
N PHE A 181 -2.66 1.51 -6.05
CA PHE A 181 -3.73 1.72 -7.04
C PHE A 181 -4.17 0.43 -7.73
N ALA A 182 -3.36 -0.63 -7.68
CA ALA A 182 -3.58 -1.84 -8.49
C ALA A 182 -4.82 -2.64 -8.08
N HIS A 183 -5.27 -2.54 -6.83
CA HIS A 183 -6.46 -3.27 -6.38
C HIS A 183 -7.76 -2.61 -6.85
N LEU A 184 -7.75 -1.37 -7.34
CA LEU A 184 -8.93 -0.75 -7.94
C LEU A 184 -9.31 -1.42 -9.27
N GLU A 185 -8.31 -1.86 -10.04
CA GLU A 185 -8.51 -2.53 -11.33
C GLU A 185 -9.18 -3.91 -11.17
N LEU A 186 -8.93 -4.61 -10.06
CA LEU A 186 -9.57 -5.90 -9.77
C LEU A 186 -11.07 -5.78 -9.43
N VAL A 187 -11.46 -4.70 -8.75
CA VAL A 187 -12.88 -4.47 -8.40
C VAL A 187 -13.68 -4.20 -9.67
N GLU A 188 -13.10 -3.47 -10.62
CA GLU A 188 -13.75 -3.17 -11.90
C GLU A 188 -13.90 -4.43 -12.77
N GLN A 189 -12.87 -5.28 -12.85
CA GLN A 189 -12.94 -6.56 -13.59
C GLN A 189 -13.99 -7.54 -13.03
N LYS A 190 -14.27 -7.51 -11.72
CA LYS A 190 -15.29 -8.37 -11.11
C LYS A 190 -16.71 -7.82 -11.31
N ALA A 191 -16.84 -6.54 -11.68
CA ALA A 191 -18.12 -5.87 -11.90
C ALA A 191 -18.58 -5.90 -13.38
N SER A 192 -17.69 -6.29 -14.31
CA SER A 192 -17.98 -6.55 -15.73
C SER A 192 -18.29 -8.00 -16.01
#